data_AF-A0ABD3SU81-F1
#
_entry.id   AF-A0ABD3SU81-F1
#
_cell.length_a   1.000
_cell.length_b   1.000
_cell.length_c   1.000
_cell.angle_alpha   90.00
_cell.angle_beta   90.00
_cell.angle_gamma   90.00
#
_symmetry.space_group_name_H-M   'P 1'
#
loop_
_entity.id
_entity.type
_entity.pdbx_description
1 polymer ?
#
loop_
_entity_poly.entity_id
_entity_poly.type
_entity_poly.pdbx_seq_one_letter_code
_entity_poly.pdbx_strand_id
1 'polypeptide(L)'
;MGAGGRMPAPVTGGEVQKKNPLERVPYSKPPFTVGDLKKAIPPHCFQRSLIHSFSYVIYDLFIVYLLYHIATSYFHLLPSPYSYLAWPLYWIAQGCVCTGVWVIAHECGHHAFSDYQWLDDTVGLVLHSALLVPYFSWKYSHRRHHSNTGSLERDEVFVPKPKSKMGWYSKYLNNPPGRVLTLGVTLTLGWPLYLAFNVSGRPYDRFACHYDPHGPIYNDRERLQIYISDAGVIAASYVLYRVALAKGLAWLVCVYGVPLLVVNGFLVLITFLQHTHPALPHYDSTEWDWLRGALATVDRDYGILNKVFHNITDTHVAHHLFSTMPHYHAMEATKAIKPILGEYYEFDGTPFYKAMWREAKECLYVEPDESTSGKGVFWYKNKY
;
A
#
# COMPACT_ATOMS: atom_id res chain seq x y z
N MET A 1 -10.82 -65.27 10.77
CA MET A 1 -9.48 -64.79 10.35
C MET A 1 -9.63 -64.00 9.05
N GLY A 2 -9.23 -62.72 9.06
CA GLY A 2 -9.03 -61.90 7.86
C GLY A 2 -10.24 -61.14 7.31
N ALA A 3 -10.64 -60.04 7.96
CA ALA A 3 -11.51 -59.02 7.35
C ALA A 3 -10.67 -57.78 7.01
N GLY A 4 -10.37 -57.59 5.72
CA GLY A 4 -9.69 -56.40 5.21
C GLY A 4 -10.70 -55.29 4.92
N GLY A 5 -10.76 -54.29 5.82
CA GLY A 5 -11.52 -53.05 5.61
C GLY A 5 -10.75 -52.09 4.72
N ARG A 6 -11.33 -51.73 3.57
CA ARG A 6 -10.85 -50.65 2.70
C ARG A 6 -10.96 -49.31 3.43
N MET A 7 -9.85 -48.58 3.52
CA MET A 7 -9.86 -47.17 3.92
C MET A 7 -10.55 -46.33 2.84
N PRO A 8 -11.34 -45.29 3.19
CA PRO A 8 -11.83 -44.32 2.22
C PRO A 8 -10.64 -43.51 1.68
N ALA A 9 -10.63 -43.30 0.37
CA ALA A 9 -9.65 -42.49 -0.33
C ALA A 9 -9.73 -41.00 0.10
N PRO A 10 -8.64 -40.22 -0.07
CA PRO A 10 -8.63 -38.81 0.26
C PRO A 10 -9.63 -38.04 -0.62
N VAL A 11 -10.40 -37.15 -0.01
CA VAL A 11 -11.25 -36.20 -0.74
C VAL A 11 -10.33 -35.30 -1.57
N THR A 12 -10.28 -35.56 -2.87
CA THR A 12 -9.60 -34.74 -3.86
C THR A 12 -10.28 -33.36 -3.93
N GLY A 13 -9.43 -32.33 -3.96
CA GLY A 13 -9.72 -30.90 -4.08
C GLY A 13 -11.11 -30.53 -4.56
N GLY A 14 -11.88 -29.88 -3.68
CA GLY A 14 -13.00 -29.07 -4.10
C GLY A 14 -12.49 -27.97 -5.02
N GLU A 15 -13.00 -27.91 -6.24
CA GLU A 15 -12.90 -26.75 -7.10
C GLU A 15 -13.42 -25.53 -6.30
N VAL A 16 -12.49 -24.66 -5.88
CA VAL A 16 -12.85 -23.33 -5.41
C VAL A 16 -13.53 -22.66 -6.60
N GLN A 17 -14.85 -22.54 -6.58
CA GLN A 17 -15.57 -21.72 -7.55
C GLN A 17 -14.84 -20.39 -7.63
N LYS A 18 -14.40 -20.00 -8.84
CA LYS A 18 -13.76 -18.70 -9.05
C LYS A 18 -14.81 -17.62 -8.73
N LYS A 19 -14.79 -17.12 -7.49
CA LYS A 19 -15.56 -15.95 -7.05
C LYS A 19 -15.32 -14.84 -8.07
N ASN A 20 -16.39 -14.23 -8.56
CA ASN A 20 -16.26 -13.07 -9.42
C ASN A 20 -15.62 -11.96 -8.58
N PRO A 21 -14.43 -11.41 -8.94
CA PRO A 21 -13.77 -10.42 -8.11
C PRO A 21 -14.61 -9.14 -7.94
N LEU A 22 -15.60 -8.89 -8.81
CA LEU A 22 -16.51 -7.74 -8.69
C LEU A 22 -17.74 -8.01 -7.81
N GLU A 23 -17.90 -9.24 -7.32
CA GLU A 23 -18.95 -9.58 -6.36
C GLU A 23 -18.64 -8.93 -5.01
N ARG A 24 -19.60 -8.19 -4.48
CA ARG A 24 -19.40 -7.44 -3.23
C ARG A 24 -19.21 -8.35 -2.05
N VAL A 25 -18.24 -8.02 -1.20
CA VAL A 25 -18.09 -8.69 0.09
C VAL A 25 -19.28 -8.36 1.00
N PRO A 26 -19.62 -9.25 1.95
CA PRO A 26 -20.65 -8.95 2.93
C PRO A 26 -20.27 -7.73 3.77
N TYR A 27 -21.24 -6.84 4.02
CA TYR A 27 -21.03 -5.63 4.83
C TYR A 27 -21.51 -5.79 6.28
N SER A 28 -22.25 -6.87 6.58
CA SER A 28 -22.72 -7.22 7.91
C SER A 28 -21.55 -7.59 8.83
N LYS A 29 -21.76 -7.53 10.15
CA LYS A 29 -20.76 -8.00 11.12
C LYS A 29 -20.36 -9.46 10.82
N PRO A 30 -19.06 -9.76 10.71
CA PRO A 30 -18.62 -11.12 10.41
C PRO A 30 -18.97 -12.08 11.55
N PRO A 31 -19.19 -13.37 11.25
CA PRO A 31 -19.51 -14.39 12.24
C PRO A 31 -18.28 -14.90 13.03
N PHE A 32 -17.14 -14.21 12.90
CA PHE A 32 -15.87 -14.55 13.55
C PHE A 32 -15.26 -13.31 14.21
N THR A 33 -14.39 -13.53 15.19
CA THR A 33 -13.65 -12.46 15.86
C THR A 33 -12.19 -12.41 15.41
N VAL A 34 -11.51 -11.29 15.70
CA VAL A 34 -10.04 -11.17 15.53
C VAL A 34 -9.30 -12.28 16.29
N GLY A 35 -9.83 -12.70 17.44
CA GLY A 35 -9.26 -13.78 18.24
C GLY A 35 -9.32 -15.13 17.54
N ASP A 36 -10.40 -15.42 16.80
CA ASP A 36 -10.54 -16.66 16.04
C ASP A 36 -9.55 -16.71 14.88
N LEU A 37 -9.39 -15.59 14.17
CA LEU A 37 -8.39 -15.44 13.11
C LEU A 37 -6.97 -15.62 13.66
N LYS A 38 -6.66 -14.97 14.80
CA LYS A 38 -5.34 -15.07 15.43
C LYS A 38 -5.00 -16.50 15.86
N LYS A 39 -5.98 -17.26 16.38
CA LYS A 39 -5.80 -18.65 16.79
C LYS A 39 -5.48 -19.60 15.62
N ALA A 40 -5.97 -19.27 14.42
CA ALA A 40 -5.69 -20.07 13.23
C ALA A 40 -4.27 -19.88 12.69
N ILE A 41 -3.68 -18.71 12.94
CA ILE A 41 -2.33 -18.39 12.49
C ILE A 41 -1.30 -19.11 13.37
N PRO A 42 -0.33 -19.82 12.77
CA PRO A 42 0.76 -20.43 13.52
C PRO A 42 1.50 -19.41 14.42
N PRO A 43 1.78 -19.71 15.70
CA PRO A 43 2.38 -18.75 16.62
C PRO A 43 3.73 -18.17 16.17
N HIS A 44 4.52 -18.94 15.42
CA HIS A 44 5.80 -18.47 14.90
C HIS A 44 5.64 -17.33 13.88
N CYS A 45 4.49 -17.21 13.21
CA CYS A 45 4.24 -16.11 12.27
C CYS A 45 4.33 -14.73 12.94
N PHE A 46 4.08 -14.65 14.26
CA PHE A 46 4.18 -13.41 15.03
C PHE A 46 5.57 -13.18 15.64
N GLN A 47 6.55 -14.05 15.38
CA GLN A 47 7.92 -13.91 15.88
C GLN A 47 8.75 -13.10 14.89
N ARG A 48 9.35 -12.01 15.38
CA ARG A 48 10.17 -11.11 14.58
C ARG A 48 11.64 -11.51 14.72
N SER A 49 12.24 -11.98 13.63
CA SER A 49 13.66 -12.32 13.57
C SER A 49 14.46 -11.14 13.04
N LEU A 50 15.33 -10.58 13.90
CA LEU A 50 16.24 -9.51 13.55
C LEU A 50 17.09 -9.86 12.32
N ILE A 51 17.67 -11.07 12.30
CA ILE A 51 18.55 -11.55 11.23
C ILE A 51 17.76 -11.66 9.92
N HIS A 52 16.53 -12.21 9.98
CA HIS A 52 15.70 -12.36 8.79
C HIS A 52 15.31 -11.00 8.22
N SER A 53 14.84 -10.08 9.06
CA SER A 53 14.46 -8.73 8.64
C SER A 53 15.63 -7.96 8.02
N PHE A 54 16.83 -8.00 8.62
CA PHE A 54 18.01 -7.39 8.02
C PHE A 54 18.49 -8.09 6.75
N SER A 55 18.25 -9.39 6.58
CA SER A 55 18.61 -10.09 5.35
C SER A 55 17.86 -9.50 4.14
N TYR A 56 16.60 -9.10 4.30
CA TYR A 56 15.83 -8.40 3.27
C TYR A 56 16.37 -7.00 2.98
N VAL A 57 16.76 -6.23 4.01
CA VAL A 57 17.41 -4.92 3.82
C VAL A 57 18.68 -5.06 2.99
N ILE A 58 19.55 -6.02 3.35
CA ILE A 58 20.81 -6.25 2.66
C ILE A 58 20.54 -6.72 1.23
N TYR A 59 19.60 -7.63 1.03
CA TYR A 59 19.23 -8.16 -0.28
C TYR A 59 18.74 -7.05 -1.22
N ASP A 60 17.78 -6.23 -0.78
CA ASP A 60 17.24 -5.15 -1.61
C ASP A 60 18.30 -4.08 -1.90
N LEU A 61 19.09 -3.66 -0.90
CA LEU A 61 20.15 -2.67 -1.08
C LEU A 61 21.28 -3.19 -1.97
N PHE A 62 21.57 -4.49 -1.94
CA PHE A 62 22.54 -5.10 -2.85
C PHE A 62 22.06 -5.05 -4.30
N ILE A 63 20.78 -5.34 -4.56
CA ILE A 63 20.21 -5.23 -5.91
C ILE A 63 20.16 -3.78 -6.37
N VAL A 64 19.76 -2.85 -5.49
CA VAL A 64 19.80 -1.40 -5.75
C VAL A 64 21.20 -0.97 -6.16
N TYR A 65 22.23 -1.41 -5.42
CA TYR A 65 23.62 -1.11 -5.76
C TYR A 65 24.05 -1.72 -7.08
N LEU A 66 23.70 -2.99 -7.35
CA LEU A 66 24.06 -3.69 -8.57
C LEU A 66 23.47 -3.00 -9.80
N LEU A 67 22.17 -2.66 -9.77
CA LEU A 67 21.50 -1.93 -10.85
C LEU A 67 22.12 -0.55 -11.07
N TYR A 68 22.36 0.21 -9.99
CA TYR A 68 23.06 1.48 -10.04
C TYR A 68 24.45 1.36 -10.68
N HIS A 69 25.23 0.37 -10.24
CA HIS A 69 26.59 0.14 -10.72
C HIS A 69 26.57 -0.24 -12.21
N ILE A 70 25.64 -1.11 -12.62
CA ILE A 70 25.47 -1.50 -14.02
C ILE A 70 25.15 -0.27 -14.88
N ALA A 71 24.15 0.51 -14.47
CA ALA A 71 23.71 1.70 -15.22
C ALA A 71 24.82 2.74 -15.38
N THR A 72 25.54 3.03 -14.29
CA THR A 72 26.55 4.09 -14.28
C THR A 72 27.89 3.68 -14.89
N SER A 73 28.22 2.38 -14.89
CA SER A 73 29.51 1.88 -15.37
C SER A 73 29.47 1.32 -16.79
N TYR A 74 28.31 0.84 -17.28
CA TYR A 74 28.27 0.11 -18.56
C TYR A 74 27.29 0.67 -19.60
N PHE A 75 26.28 1.47 -19.24
CA PHE A 75 25.32 1.96 -20.26
C PHE A 75 25.95 2.81 -21.35
N HIS A 76 27.00 3.57 -21.01
CA HIS A 76 27.74 4.38 -21.98
C HIS A 76 28.57 3.54 -22.98
N LEU A 77 28.81 2.26 -22.67
CA LEU A 77 29.51 1.31 -23.55
C LEU A 77 28.57 0.67 -24.57
N LEU A 78 27.24 0.79 -24.38
CA LEU A 78 26.26 0.23 -25.30
C LEU A 78 26.20 1.09 -26.58
N PRO A 79 26.19 0.46 -27.78
CA PRO A 79 26.00 1.20 -29.01
C PRO A 79 24.60 1.80 -29.10
N SER A 80 24.46 2.92 -29.82
CA SER A 80 23.15 3.50 -30.11
C SER A 80 22.30 2.53 -30.97
N PRO A 81 21.00 2.35 -30.70
CA PRO A 81 20.17 3.06 -29.72
C PRO A 81 20.06 2.38 -28.33
N TYR A 82 20.78 1.28 -28.09
CA TYR A 82 20.59 0.44 -26.89
C TYR A 82 20.93 1.16 -25.59
N SER A 83 21.88 2.11 -25.60
CA SER A 83 22.18 2.95 -24.43
C SER A 83 20.98 3.77 -23.97
N TYR A 84 20.14 4.24 -24.89
CA TYR A 84 18.92 4.98 -24.55
C TYR A 84 17.81 4.07 -24.04
N LEU A 85 17.69 2.85 -24.60
CA LEU A 85 16.69 1.86 -24.16
C LEU A 85 17.02 1.27 -22.79
N ALA A 86 18.30 1.24 -22.40
CA ALA A 86 18.73 0.72 -21.11
C ALA A 86 18.23 1.58 -19.93
N TRP A 87 18.07 2.90 -20.13
CA TRP A 87 17.63 3.82 -19.07
C TRP A 87 16.20 3.56 -18.58
N PRO A 88 15.16 3.47 -19.44
CA PRO A 88 13.81 3.10 -18.99
C PRO A 88 13.76 1.74 -18.27
N LEU A 89 14.52 0.75 -18.72
CA LEU A 89 14.59 -0.55 -18.06
C LEU A 89 15.22 -0.44 -16.67
N TYR A 90 16.31 0.32 -16.53
CA TYR A 90 16.89 0.65 -15.24
C TYR A 90 15.89 1.39 -14.34
N TRP A 91 15.21 2.42 -14.85
CA TRP A 91 14.28 3.21 -14.03
C TRP A 91 13.16 2.36 -13.44
N ILE A 92 12.56 1.48 -14.25
CA ILE A 92 11.50 0.57 -13.80
C ILE A 92 12.07 -0.43 -12.79
N ALA A 93 13.16 -1.12 -13.12
CA ALA A 93 13.74 -2.13 -12.24
C ALA A 93 14.21 -1.53 -10.90
N GLN A 94 14.98 -0.44 -10.95
CA GLN A 94 15.49 0.29 -9.79
C GLN A 94 14.33 0.80 -8.93
N GLY A 95 13.32 1.41 -9.54
CA GLY A 95 12.13 1.89 -8.85
C GLY A 95 11.39 0.77 -8.13
N CYS A 96 11.14 -0.36 -8.79
CA CYS A 96 10.48 -1.51 -8.17
C CYS A 96 11.26 -2.05 -6.96
N VAL A 97 12.58 -2.21 -7.06
CA VAL A 97 13.38 -2.71 -5.92
C VAL A 97 13.40 -1.68 -4.79
N CYS A 98 13.50 -0.38 -5.10
CA CYS A 98 13.37 0.68 -4.09
C CYS A 98 11.96 0.73 -3.46
N THR A 99 10.90 0.30 -4.14
CA THR A 99 9.58 0.08 -3.52
C THR A 99 9.64 -1.05 -2.49
N GLY A 100 10.40 -2.14 -2.74
CA GLY A 100 10.68 -3.16 -1.73
C GLY A 100 11.35 -2.59 -0.48
N VAL A 101 12.38 -1.74 -0.66
CA VAL A 101 13.02 -1.00 0.45
C VAL A 101 12.01 -0.12 1.20
N TRP A 102 11.12 0.56 0.47
CA TRP A 102 10.06 1.36 1.06
C TRP A 102 9.12 0.49 1.92
N VAL A 103 8.75 -0.70 1.45
CA VAL A 103 7.91 -1.66 2.18
C VAL A 103 8.60 -2.10 3.48
N ILE A 104 9.91 -2.39 3.47
CA ILE A 104 10.63 -2.74 4.70
C ILE A 104 10.59 -1.60 5.73
N ALA A 105 10.75 -0.36 5.28
CA ALA A 105 10.64 0.81 6.16
C ALA A 105 9.20 1.02 6.66
N HIS A 106 8.19 0.66 5.86
CA HIS A 106 6.80 0.56 6.29
C HIS A 106 6.62 -0.49 7.41
N GLU A 107 7.21 -1.67 7.28
CA GLU A 107 7.19 -2.71 8.34
C GLU A 107 7.77 -2.21 9.66
N CYS A 108 8.82 -1.37 9.59
CA CYS A 108 9.37 -0.70 10.77
C CYS A 108 8.33 0.22 11.44
N GLY A 109 7.53 0.94 10.65
CA GLY A 109 6.43 1.78 11.13
C GLY A 109 5.35 1.00 11.89
N HIS A 110 5.12 -0.24 11.52
CA HIS A 110 4.21 -1.16 12.21
C HIS A 110 4.82 -1.89 13.39
N HIS A 111 6.12 -1.70 13.66
CA HIS A 111 6.86 -2.52 14.60
C HIS A 111 6.88 -4.01 14.20
N ALA A 112 6.80 -4.31 12.91
CA ALA A 112 6.87 -5.68 12.38
C ALA A 112 8.31 -6.13 12.07
N PHE A 113 9.26 -5.20 12.05
CA PHE A 113 10.64 -5.46 11.67
C PHE A 113 11.45 -6.17 12.76
N SER A 114 11.35 -5.74 14.02
CA SER A 114 12.05 -6.37 15.15
C SER A 114 11.30 -6.24 16.47
N ASP A 115 11.79 -6.89 17.53
CA ASP A 115 11.27 -6.72 18.89
C ASP A 115 11.70 -5.39 19.56
N TYR A 116 12.48 -4.55 18.87
CA TYR A 116 13.04 -3.31 19.41
C TYR A 116 12.49 -2.08 18.66
N GLN A 117 11.50 -1.40 19.25
CA GLN A 117 10.86 -0.24 18.61
C GLN A 117 11.86 0.87 18.21
N TRP A 118 12.88 1.12 19.03
CA TRP A 118 13.90 2.15 18.73
C TRP A 118 14.73 1.79 17.49
N LEU A 119 14.97 0.50 17.26
CA LEU A 119 15.72 0.02 16.12
C LEU A 119 14.88 0.12 14.86
N ASP A 120 13.62 -0.32 14.93
CA ASP A 120 12.65 -0.17 13.85
C ASP A 120 12.54 1.32 13.45
N ASP A 121 12.41 2.20 14.44
CA ASP A 121 12.33 3.63 14.18
C ASP A 121 13.59 4.22 13.58
N THR A 122 14.76 3.70 13.94
CA THR A 122 16.03 4.12 13.35
C THR A 122 16.16 3.65 11.90
N VAL A 123 15.88 2.37 11.63
CA VAL A 123 15.96 1.79 10.29
C VAL A 123 14.93 2.44 9.37
N GLY A 124 13.68 2.54 9.82
CA GLY A 124 12.60 3.20 9.11
C GLY A 124 12.92 4.65 8.79
N LEU A 125 13.41 5.43 9.76
CA LEU A 125 13.81 6.82 9.53
C LEU A 125 14.89 6.94 8.46
N VAL A 126 15.94 6.12 8.50
CA VAL A 126 17.04 6.16 7.53
C VAL A 126 16.54 5.81 6.13
N LEU A 127 15.83 4.69 5.99
CA LEU A 127 15.38 4.19 4.68
C LEU A 127 14.32 5.09 4.05
N HIS A 128 13.31 5.53 4.81
CA HIS A 128 12.29 6.46 4.30
C HIS A 128 12.89 7.84 4.00
N SER A 129 13.78 8.37 4.82
CA SER A 129 14.45 9.65 4.51
C SER A 129 15.24 9.58 3.20
N ALA A 130 15.95 8.47 2.95
CA ALA A 130 16.67 8.25 1.69
C ALA A 130 15.75 8.19 0.47
N LEU A 131 14.46 7.88 0.66
CA LEU A 131 13.40 7.91 -0.35
C LEU A 131 12.51 9.18 -0.25
N LEU A 132 12.96 10.21 0.46
CA LEU A 132 12.24 11.49 0.66
C LEU A 132 10.84 11.32 1.27
N VAL A 133 10.70 10.38 2.19
CA VAL A 133 9.48 10.13 2.96
C VAL A 133 9.71 10.56 4.42
N PRO A 134 8.86 11.42 4.99
CA PRO A 134 8.96 11.79 6.40
C PRO A 134 8.46 10.64 7.28
N TYR A 135 9.37 9.77 7.73
CA TYR A 135 9.07 8.47 8.36
C TYR A 135 8.03 8.52 9.48
N PHE A 136 8.24 9.31 10.54
CA PHE A 136 7.31 9.34 11.67
C PHE A 136 5.99 10.01 11.30
N SER A 137 6.03 11.06 10.48
CA SER A 137 4.84 11.72 9.95
C SER A 137 3.94 10.74 9.22
N TRP A 138 4.53 9.93 8.34
CA TRP A 138 3.82 8.89 7.61
C TRP A 138 3.44 7.72 8.51
N LYS A 139 4.32 7.23 9.40
CA LYS A 139 4.02 6.19 10.40
C LYS A 139 2.75 6.52 11.19
N TYR A 140 2.60 7.77 11.60
CA TYR A 140 1.47 8.22 12.42
C TYR A 140 0.17 8.38 11.63
N SER A 141 0.19 8.94 10.43
CA SER A 141 -1.01 8.99 9.58
C SER A 141 -1.39 7.58 9.11
N HIS A 142 -0.42 6.74 8.77
CA HIS A 142 -0.66 5.37 8.36
C HIS A 142 -1.21 4.48 9.49
N ARG A 143 -0.74 4.62 10.73
CA ARG A 143 -1.35 3.95 11.89
C ARG A 143 -2.83 4.33 12.06
N ARG A 144 -3.18 5.60 11.83
CA ARG A 144 -4.56 6.07 11.88
C ARG A 144 -5.38 5.49 10.73
N HIS A 145 -4.82 5.35 9.53
CA HIS A 145 -5.43 4.60 8.43
C HIS A 145 -5.80 3.17 8.86
N HIS A 146 -4.85 2.38 9.36
CA HIS A 146 -5.13 1.01 9.86
C HIS A 146 -6.16 0.94 11.00
N SER A 147 -6.26 2.01 11.78
CA SER A 147 -7.23 2.08 12.88
C SER A 147 -8.62 2.47 12.40
N ASN A 148 -8.76 3.01 11.18
CA ASN A 148 -10.00 3.61 10.67
C ASN A 148 -10.33 3.19 9.23
N THR A 149 -9.69 2.14 8.69
CA THR A 149 -9.85 1.74 7.28
C THR A 149 -11.32 1.60 6.89
N GLY A 150 -11.70 2.15 5.74
CA GLY A 150 -13.07 2.08 5.22
C GLY A 150 -14.07 3.00 5.93
N SER A 151 -13.65 3.81 6.92
CA SER A 151 -14.48 4.88 7.49
C SER A 151 -14.48 6.11 6.58
N LEU A 152 -15.67 6.63 6.25
CA LEU A 152 -15.81 7.85 5.46
C LEU A 152 -15.37 9.12 6.21
N GLU A 153 -15.36 9.10 7.53
CA GLU A 153 -15.03 10.27 8.35
C GLU A 153 -13.61 10.25 8.90
N ARG A 154 -13.03 9.05 9.12
CA ARG A 154 -11.80 8.91 9.91
C ARG A 154 -10.63 8.25 9.20
N ASP A 155 -10.82 7.65 8.04
CA ASP A 155 -9.70 7.08 7.28
C ASP A 155 -8.75 8.21 6.78
N GLU A 156 -7.47 7.91 6.59
CA GLU A 156 -6.42 8.89 6.30
C GLU A 156 -5.95 8.89 4.84
N VAL A 157 -6.39 7.93 4.02
CA VAL A 157 -5.92 7.82 2.64
C VAL A 157 -6.95 7.14 1.75
N PHE A 158 -7.08 7.64 0.52
CA PHE A 158 -8.08 7.22 -0.48
C PHE A 158 -9.54 7.23 0.01
N VAL A 159 -9.88 8.15 0.90
CA VAL A 159 -11.26 8.30 1.40
C VAL A 159 -12.18 8.72 0.23
N PRO A 160 -13.15 7.90 -0.16
CA PRO A 160 -14.00 8.26 -1.28
C PRO A 160 -14.97 9.38 -0.90
N LYS A 161 -15.27 10.22 -1.90
CA LYS A 161 -16.21 11.33 -1.73
C LYS A 161 -17.64 10.86 -2.04
N PRO A 162 -18.66 11.31 -1.28
CA PRO A 162 -20.03 11.16 -1.72
C PRO A 162 -20.30 11.99 -2.98
N LYS A 163 -21.28 11.59 -3.79
CA LYS A 163 -21.62 12.28 -5.06
C LYS A 163 -21.81 13.79 -4.89
N SER A 164 -22.46 14.21 -3.80
CA SER A 164 -22.71 15.61 -3.47
C SER A 164 -21.46 16.45 -3.20
N LYS A 165 -20.32 15.81 -2.85
CA LYS A 165 -19.03 16.47 -2.62
C LYS A 165 -18.08 16.37 -3.82
N MET A 166 -18.54 15.79 -4.94
CA MET A 166 -17.74 15.74 -6.16
C MET A 166 -17.59 17.13 -6.78
N GLY A 167 -16.38 17.49 -7.18
CA GLY A 167 -16.13 18.76 -7.85
C GLY A 167 -16.89 18.85 -9.17
N TRP A 168 -17.36 20.05 -9.52
CA TRP A 168 -18.13 20.29 -10.76
C TRP A 168 -17.39 19.84 -12.03
N TYR A 169 -16.05 19.80 -11.99
CA TYR A 169 -15.19 19.38 -13.09
C TYR A 169 -15.14 17.86 -13.29
N SER A 170 -15.51 17.06 -12.28
CA SER A 170 -15.42 15.59 -12.30
C SER A 170 -16.21 14.95 -13.45
N LYS A 171 -17.41 15.50 -13.76
CA LYS A 171 -18.22 15.06 -14.89
C LYS A 171 -17.53 15.26 -16.25
N TYR A 172 -16.72 16.32 -16.39
CA TYR A 172 -15.97 16.61 -17.61
C TYR A 172 -14.68 15.79 -17.72
N LEU A 173 -14.14 15.31 -16.59
CA LEU A 173 -13.01 14.38 -16.57
C LEU A 173 -13.44 12.91 -16.68
N ASN A 174 -14.74 12.62 -16.64
CA ASN A 174 -15.29 11.26 -16.70
C ASN A 174 -15.30 10.65 -18.12
N ASN A 175 -14.21 10.79 -18.86
CA ASN A 175 -13.99 10.24 -20.20
C ASN A 175 -12.56 9.66 -20.31
N PRO A 176 -12.21 8.89 -21.36
CA PRO A 176 -10.90 8.25 -21.41
C PRO A 176 -9.70 9.23 -21.32
N PRO A 177 -9.64 10.36 -22.04
CA PRO A 177 -8.57 11.35 -21.86
C PRO A 177 -8.49 11.93 -20.45
N GLY A 178 -9.64 12.30 -19.86
CA GLY A 178 -9.69 12.82 -18.49
C GLY A 178 -9.18 11.81 -17.47
N ARG A 179 -9.50 10.52 -17.64
CA ARG A 179 -8.98 9.44 -16.79
C ARG A 179 -7.48 9.23 -16.93
N VAL A 180 -6.94 9.29 -18.15
CA VAL A 180 -5.49 9.23 -18.36
C VAL A 180 -4.80 10.39 -17.63
N LEU A 181 -5.35 11.60 -17.71
CA LEU A 181 -4.83 12.75 -16.97
C LEU A 181 -4.92 12.54 -15.45
N THR A 182 -6.08 12.12 -14.93
CA THR A 182 -6.27 11.87 -13.49
C THR A 182 -5.32 10.80 -12.96
N LEU A 183 -5.18 9.68 -13.67
CA LEU A 183 -4.24 8.62 -13.31
C LEU A 183 -2.79 9.10 -13.40
N GLY A 184 -2.43 9.83 -14.46
CA GLY A 184 -1.11 10.44 -14.61
C GLY A 184 -0.76 11.34 -13.44
N VAL A 185 -1.64 12.27 -13.06
CA VAL A 185 -1.46 13.15 -11.90
C VAL A 185 -1.39 12.34 -10.60
N THR A 186 -2.27 11.37 -10.41
CA THR A 186 -2.33 10.53 -9.20
C THR A 186 -1.01 9.78 -9.02
N LEU A 187 -0.51 9.10 -10.05
CA LEU A 187 0.70 8.29 -9.97
C LEU A 187 2.01 9.08 -9.95
N THR A 188 2.02 10.34 -10.39
CA THR A 188 3.25 11.15 -10.44
C THR A 188 3.32 12.22 -9.35
N LEU A 189 2.19 12.86 -9.06
CA LEU A 189 2.08 13.96 -8.10
C LEU A 189 1.25 13.60 -6.86
N GLY A 190 0.49 12.50 -6.88
CA GLY A 190 -0.39 12.13 -5.77
C GLY A 190 0.34 11.98 -4.44
N TRP A 191 1.53 11.37 -4.45
CA TRP A 191 2.34 11.23 -3.24
C TRP A 191 2.84 12.58 -2.67
N PRO A 192 3.55 13.43 -3.43
CA PRO A 192 3.92 14.77 -2.96
C PRO A 192 2.71 15.61 -2.51
N LEU A 193 1.59 15.54 -3.24
CA LEU A 193 0.37 16.28 -2.90
C LEU A 193 -0.30 15.74 -1.64
N TYR A 194 -0.23 14.44 -1.39
CA TYR A 194 -0.72 13.85 -0.14
C TYR A 194 0.10 14.34 1.06
N LEU A 195 1.43 14.32 0.94
CA LEU A 195 2.30 14.79 2.01
C LEU A 195 2.10 16.30 2.29
N ALA A 196 2.05 17.13 1.23
CA ALA A 196 1.99 18.57 1.39
C ALA A 196 0.57 19.11 1.69
N PHE A 197 -0.48 18.47 1.18
CA PHE A 197 -1.84 19.01 1.19
C PHE A 197 -2.94 18.00 1.57
N ASN A 198 -2.58 16.78 1.97
CA ASN A 198 -3.50 15.72 2.39
C ASN A 198 -4.62 15.41 1.35
N VAL A 199 -4.32 15.49 0.05
CA VAL A 199 -5.34 15.48 -1.03
C VAL A 199 -6.23 14.23 -1.08
N SER A 200 -5.76 13.09 -0.58
CA SER A 200 -6.47 11.81 -0.57
C SER A 200 -6.98 11.39 0.81
N GLY A 201 -6.68 12.14 1.87
CA GLY A 201 -7.10 11.81 3.23
C GLY A 201 -8.46 12.41 3.60
N ARG A 202 -8.90 12.14 4.83
CA ARG A 202 -10.06 12.81 5.42
C ARG A 202 -9.91 14.33 5.45
N PRO A 203 -11.03 15.08 5.45
CA PRO A 203 -10.99 16.50 5.79
C PRO A 203 -10.59 16.69 7.26
N TYR A 204 -9.85 17.75 7.50
CA TYR A 204 -9.50 18.25 8.83
C TYR A 204 -10.01 19.68 8.98
N ASP A 205 -10.26 20.11 10.22
CA ASP A 205 -10.74 21.47 10.54
C ASP A 205 -9.69 22.56 10.26
N ARG A 206 -8.43 22.15 10.04
CA ARG A 206 -7.30 23.02 9.70
C ARG A 206 -6.52 22.41 8.53
N PHE A 207 -5.61 23.20 7.96
CA PHE A 207 -4.70 22.74 6.93
C PHE A 207 -3.89 21.53 7.41
N ALA A 208 -3.98 20.41 6.69
CA ALA A 208 -3.29 19.17 7.00
C ALA A 208 -2.07 19.00 6.09
N CYS A 209 -0.90 18.90 6.71
CA CYS A 209 0.40 18.73 6.06
C CYS A 209 1.24 17.77 6.89
N HIS A 210 1.86 16.80 6.24
CA HIS A 210 2.71 15.78 6.89
C HIS A 210 4.06 16.35 7.36
N TYR A 211 4.42 17.56 6.93
CA TYR A 211 5.60 18.29 7.36
C TYR A 211 5.31 19.37 8.41
N ASP A 212 4.05 19.45 8.90
CA ASP A 212 3.68 20.38 9.97
C ASP A 212 3.50 19.62 11.29
N PRO A 213 4.45 19.72 12.24
CA PRO A 213 4.32 19.13 13.58
C PRO A 213 3.09 19.61 14.35
N HIS A 214 2.52 20.77 14.02
CA HIS A 214 1.30 21.30 14.64
C HIS A 214 0.05 21.06 13.79
N GLY A 215 0.19 20.31 12.70
CA GLY A 215 -0.89 19.91 11.82
C GLY A 215 -1.94 19.08 12.56
N PRO A 216 -3.21 19.14 12.13
CA PRO A 216 -4.32 18.46 12.80
C PRO A 216 -4.27 16.93 12.70
N ILE A 217 -3.33 16.39 11.92
CA ILE A 217 -3.06 14.94 11.81
C ILE A 217 -2.50 14.41 13.14
N TYR A 218 -1.63 15.18 13.80
CA TYR A 218 -0.80 14.70 14.91
C TYR A 218 -1.29 15.18 16.28
N ASN A 219 -1.02 14.40 17.32
CA ASN A 219 -1.19 14.84 18.69
C ASN A 219 0.12 15.42 19.27
N ASP A 220 0.02 16.09 20.42
CA ASP A 220 1.14 16.82 21.03
C ASP A 220 2.36 15.94 21.36
N ARG A 221 2.14 14.64 21.62
CA ARG A 221 3.21 13.69 21.96
C ARG A 221 4.01 13.24 20.74
N GLU A 222 3.44 13.37 19.54
CA GLU A 222 4.06 12.93 18.29
C GLU A 222 4.97 14.01 17.66
N ARG A 223 4.79 15.29 18.04
CA ARG A 223 5.41 16.44 17.37
C ARG A 223 6.93 16.36 17.25
N LEU A 224 7.61 15.93 18.31
CA LEU A 224 9.07 15.80 18.28
C LEU A 224 9.55 14.86 17.17
N GLN A 225 8.81 13.78 16.93
CA GLN A 225 9.13 12.82 15.90
C GLN A 225 8.82 13.34 14.48
N ILE A 226 7.85 14.24 14.34
CA ILE A 226 7.61 14.96 13.08
C ILE A 226 8.82 15.82 12.75
N TYR A 227 9.32 16.63 13.70
CA TYR A 227 10.56 17.39 13.52
C TYR A 227 11.77 16.51 13.14
N ILE A 228 11.90 15.33 13.76
CA ILE A 228 12.98 14.37 13.43
C ILE A 228 12.84 13.86 11.99
N SER A 229 11.60 13.60 11.53
CA SER A 229 11.35 13.17 10.15
C SER A 229 11.68 14.25 9.13
N ASP A 230 11.26 15.49 9.41
CA ASP A 230 11.55 16.64 8.56
C ASP A 230 13.05 16.87 8.45
N ALA A 231 13.77 16.78 9.58
CA ALA A 231 15.24 16.84 9.59
C ALA A 231 15.87 15.72 8.75
N GLY A 232 15.32 14.51 8.78
CA GLY A 232 15.74 13.39 7.94
C GLY A 232 15.58 13.68 6.44
N VAL A 233 14.41 14.18 6.02
CA VAL A 233 14.15 14.56 4.63
C VAL A 233 15.03 15.73 4.18
N ILE A 234 15.26 16.72 5.04
CA ILE A 234 16.17 17.84 4.77
C ILE A 234 17.61 17.33 4.59
N ALA A 235 18.07 16.44 5.47
CA ALA A 235 19.40 15.86 5.39
C ALA A 235 19.60 15.04 4.10
N ALA A 236 18.64 14.17 3.75
CA ALA A 236 18.66 13.43 2.50
C ALA A 236 18.66 14.37 1.28
N SER A 237 17.79 15.38 1.29
CA SER A 237 17.72 16.41 0.24
C SER A 237 19.04 17.18 0.09
N TYR A 238 19.72 17.49 1.20
CA TYR A 238 21.05 18.12 1.19
C TYR A 238 22.12 17.20 0.58
N VAL A 239 22.10 15.90 0.90
CA VAL A 239 23.01 14.92 0.27
C VAL A 239 22.77 14.86 -1.24
N LEU A 240 21.51 14.80 -1.68
CA LEU A 240 21.16 14.81 -3.11
C LEU A 240 21.60 16.11 -3.79
N TYR A 241 21.45 17.26 -3.14
CA TYR A 241 21.98 18.53 -3.63
C TYR A 241 23.51 18.48 -3.83
N ARG A 242 24.26 17.93 -2.86
CA ARG A 242 25.73 17.77 -2.99
C ARG A 242 26.09 16.81 -4.14
N VAL A 243 25.32 15.75 -4.34
CA VAL A 243 25.49 14.83 -5.48
C VAL A 243 25.19 15.54 -6.80
N ALA A 244 24.14 16.37 -6.87
CA ALA A 244 23.83 17.16 -8.07
C ALA A 244 24.97 18.12 -8.43
N LEU A 245 25.59 18.76 -7.44
CA LEU A 245 26.77 19.62 -7.67
C LEU A 245 27.97 18.83 -8.19
N ALA A 246 28.17 17.60 -7.72
CA ALA A 246 29.32 16.78 -8.08
C ALA A 246 29.17 16.03 -9.42
N LYS A 247 27.96 15.60 -9.77
CA LYS A 247 27.68 14.74 -10.93
C LYS A 247 26.80 15.40 -12.01
N GLY A 248 26.21 16.55 -11.70
CA GLY A 248 25.25 17.24 -12.55
C GLY A 248 23.80 16.83 -12.27
N LEU A 249 22.87 17.77 -12.49
CA LEU A 249 21.45 17.55 -12.25
C LEU A 249 20.85 16.44 -13.13
N ALA A 250 21.23 16.39 -14.41
CA ALA A 250 20.73 15.36 -15.33
C ALA A 250 21.12 13.96 -14.86
N TRP A 251 22.35 13.79 -14.36
CA TRP A 251 22.79 12.52 -13.78
C TRP A 251 21.95 12.15 -12.56
N LEU A 252 21.72 13.08 -11.64
CA LEU A 252 20.91 12.83 -10.45
C LEU A 252 19.47 12.44 -10.81
N VAL A 253 18.86 13.16 -11.76
CA VAL A 253 17.51 12.85 -12.24
C VAL A 253 17.45 11.45 -12.84
N CYS A 254 18.38 11.11 -13.75
CA CYS A 254 18.37 9.79 -14.39
C CYS A 254 18.68 8.65 -13.41
N VAL A 255 19.58 8.85 -12.45
CA VAL A 255 20.04 7.77 -11.55
C VAL A 255 19.13 7.59 -10.33
N TYR A 256 18.57 8.68 -9.80
CA TYR A 256 17.78 8.70 -8.56
C TYR A 256 16.38 9.26 -8.77
N GLY A 257 16.24 10.40 -9.45
CA GLY A 257 14.97 11.11 -9.58
C GLY A 257 13.86 10.30 -10.28
N VAL A 258 14.15 9.72 -11.45
CA VAL A 258 13.16 8.92 -12.19
C VAL A 258 12.83 7.61 -11.46
N PRO A 259 13.79 6.83 -10.93
CA PRO A 259 13.47 5.70 -10.06
C PRO A 259 12.61 6.09 -8.84
N LEU A 260 12.87 7.23 -8.20
CA LEU A 260 12.05 7.71 -7.09
C LEU A 260 10.61 8.02 -7.53
N LEU A 261 10.41 8.58 -8.74
CA LEU A 261 9.06 8.75 -9.29
C LEU A 261 8.34 7.41 -9.48
N VAL A 262 9.06 6.36 -9.87
CA VAL A 262 8.50 5.00 -9.95
C VAL A 262 8.12 4.47 -8.56
N VAL A 263 8.96 4.70 -7.54
CA VAL A 263 8.63 4.36 -6.13
C VAL A 263 7.33 5.06 -5.70
N ASN A 264 7.24 6.36 -5.92
CA ASN A 264 6.05 7.16 -5.60
C ASN A 264 4.81 6.65 -6.34
N GLY A 265 4.96 6.30 -7.62
CA GLY A 265 3.90 5.73 -8.43
C GLY A 265 3.39 4.39 -7.90
N PHE A 266 4.30 3.46 -7.55
CA PHE A 266 3.89 2.17 -6.97
C PHE A 266 3.30 2.31 -5.57
N LEU A 267 3.85 3.18 -4.72
CA LEU A 267 3.29 3.47 -3.39
C LEU A 267 1.82 3.90 -3.49
N VAL A 268 1.56 4.88 -4.38
CA VAL A 268 0.20 5.36 -4.65
C VAL A 268 -0.67 4.27 -5.25
N LEU A 269 -0.14 3.52 -6.24
CA LEU A 269 -0.89 2.51 -6.97
C LEU A 269 -1.30 1.32 -6.10
N ILE A 270 -0.39 0.84 -5.25
CA ILE A 270 -0.63 -0.19 -4.23
C ILE A 270 -1.81 0.31 -3.41
N THR A 271 -1.62 1.36 -2.62
CA THR A 271 -2.65 1.87 -1.71
C THR A 271 -3.99 2.15 -2.44
N PHE A 272 -3.95 2.73 -3.64
CA PHE A 272 -5.15 2.95 -4.46
C PHE A 272 -5.87 1.63 -4.76
N LEU A 273 -5.18 0.61 -5.26
CA LEU A 273 -5.79 -0.63 -5.69
C LEU A 273 -6.26 -1.52 -4.54
N GLN A 274 -5.62 -1.50 -3.37
CA GLN A 274 -6.11 -2.29 -2.24
C GLN A 274 -7.26 -1.65 -1.47
N HIS A 275 -7.45 -0.33 -1.60
CA HIS A 275 -8.50 0.41 -0.88
C HIS A 275 -9.61 0.94 -1.79
N THR A 276 -9.41 0.97 -3.11
CA THR A 276 -10.41 1.40 -4.10
C THR A 276 -10.83 0.20 -4.94
N HIS A 277 -12.03 -0.34 -4.68
CA HIS A 277 -12.56 -1.47 -5.45
C HIS A 277 -14.11 -1.53 -5.35
N PRO A 278 -14.87 -1.90 -6.40
CA PRO A 278 -16.33 -1.81 -6.41
C PRO A 278 -17.01 -2.83 -5.48
N ALA A 279 -16.28 -3.89 -5.15
CA ALA A 279 -16.71 -4.93 -4.22
C ALA A 279 -16.52 -4.57 -2.74
N LEU A 280 -15.84 -3.45 -2.42
CA LEU A 280 -15.55 -3.08 -1.03
C LEU A 280 -16.58 -2.07 -0.49
N PRO A 281 -17.16 -2.34 0.70
CA PRO A 281 -18.04 -1.39 1.37
C PRO A 281 -17.24 -0.26 2.02
N HIS A 282 -17.88 0.89 2.15
CA HIS A 282 -17.43 1.98 3.01
C HIS A 282 -18.50 2.29 4.04
N TYR A 283 -18.10 2.72 5.23
CA TYR A 283 -19.00 2.88 6.36
C TYR A 283 -18.96 4.30 6.90
N ASP A 284 -20.12 4.83 7.24
CA ASP A 284 -20.19 6.00 8.13
C ASP A 284 -20.05 5.59 9.60
N SER A 285 -19.99 6.58 10.48
CA SER A 285 -19.83 6.36 11.92
C SER A 285 -20.95 5.54 12.61
N THR A 286 -22.12 5.35 11.97
CA THR A 286 -23.22 4.57 12.56
C THR A 286 -23.02 3.06 12.40
N GLU A 287 -22.35 2.65 11.33
CA GLU A 287 -22.04 1.25 11.07
C GLU A 287 -20.58 0.90 11.23
N TRP A 288 -19.64 1.84 11.15
CA TRP A 288 -18.23 1.46 11.16
C TRP A 288 -17.82 0.78 12.48
N ASP A 289 -17.12 -0.35 12.38
CA ASP A 289 -16.30 -0.91 13.45
C ASP A 289 -14.96 -1.39 12.89
N TRP A 290 -13.99 -1.59 13.79
CA TRP A 290 -12.62 -1.87 13.40
C TRP A 290 -12.48 -3.12 12.50
N LEU A 291 -13.19 -4.21 12.80
CA LEU A 291 -13.05 -5.46 12.05
C LEU A 291 -13.67 -5.34 10.65
N ARG A 292 -14.85 -4.72 10.54
CA ARG A 292 -15.44 -4.44 9.22
C ARG A 292 -14.55 -3.51 8.39
N GLY A 293 -13.96 -2.51 9.03
CA GLY A 293 -13.00 -1.60 8.38
C GLY A 293 -11.74 -2.31 7.88
N ALA A 294 -11.10 -3.13 8.72
CA ALA A 294 -9.88 -3.87 8.35
C ALA A 294 -10.12 -4.88 7.21
N LEU A 295 -11.33 -5.42 7.10
CA LEU A 295 -11.75 -6.32 6.02
C LEU A 295 -12.15 -5.59 4.73
N ALA A 296 -12.31 -4.27 4.75
CA ALA A 296 -12.62 -3.46 3.58
C ALA A 296 -11.37 -3.18 2.73
N THR A 297 -10.64 -4.24 2.40
CA THR A 297 -9.43 -4.23 1.58
C THR A 297 -9.42 -5.42 0.63
N VAL A 298 -8.65 -5.33 -0.47
CA VAL A 298 -8.55 -6.39 -1.47
C VAL A 298 -7.10 -6.78 -1.72
N ASP A 299 -6.82 -8.08 -1.70
CA ASP A 299 -5.53 -8.62 -2.14
C ASP A 299 -5.44 -8.59 -3.68
N ARG A 300 -4.28 -8.21 -4.21
CA ARG A 300 -4.03 -8.02 -5.64
C ARG A 300 -2.81 -8.80 -6.10
N ASP A 301 -2.91 -9.43 -7.27
CA ASP A 301 -1.77 -10.12 -7.89
C ASP A 301 -1.04 -9.21 -8.89
N TYR A 302 0.20 -8.84 -8.55
CA TYR A 302 1.12 -8.09 -9.40
C TYR A 302 2.17 -9.01 -10.07
N GLY A 303 1.99 -10.33 -9.98
CA GLY A 303 2.87 -11.33 -10.55
C GLY A 303 4.22 -11.36 -9.85
N ILE A 304 5.31 -11.23 -10.62
CA ILE A 304 6.67 -11.25 -10.04
C ILE A 304 6.90 -10.12 -9.02
N LEU A 305 6.18 -9.00 -9.17
CA LEU A 305 6.31 -7.86 -8.26
C LEU A 305 5.79 -8.15 -6.86
N ASN A 306 4.90 -9.14 -6.65
CA ASN A 306 4.51 -9.54 -5.29
C ASN A 306 5.76 -9.89 -4.47
N LYS A 307 6.70 -10.64 -5.05
CA LYS A 307 7.95 -10.99 -4.37
C LYS A 307 8.88 -9.80 -4.18
N VAL A 308 8.95 -8.89 -5.15
CA VAL A 308 9.78 -7.67 -5.07
C VAL A 308 9.24 -6.72 -4.00
N PHE A 309 7.92 -6.71 -3.79
CA PHE A 309 7.23 -5.89 -2.79
C PHE A 309 6.92 -6.68 -1.52
N HIS A 310 7.63 -7.78 -1.27
CA HIS A 310 7.54 -8.55 -0.03
C HIS A 310 6.13 -9.07 0.32
N ASN A 311 5.34 -9.38 -0.72
CA ASN A 311 3.96 -9.84 -0.69
C ASN A 311 2.96 -8.88 -0.04
N ILE A 312 3.30 -7.58 0.09
CA ILE A 312 2.34 -6.59 0.60
C ILE A 312 1.09 -6.49 -0.28
N THR A 313 1.23 -6.73 -1.59
CA THR A 313 0.14 -6.61 -2.55
C THR A 313 -0.89 -7.73 -2.47
N ASP A 314 -0.46 -8.96 -2.15
CA ASP A 314 -1.26 -10.18 -2.12
C ASP A 314 -1.44 -10.78 -0.72
N THR A 315 -1.12 -10.00 0.33
CA THR A 315 -1.44 -10.31 1.73
C THR A 315 -1.96 -9.10 2.50
N HIS A 316 -2.44 -8.08 1.79
CA HIS A 316 -2.86 -6.80 2.36
C HIS A 316 -4.00 -6.95 3.37
N VAL A 317 -4.94 -7.88 3.15
CA VAL A 317 -6.01 -8.18 4.11
C VAL A 317 -5.43 -8.68 5.44
N ALA A 318 -4.48 -9.62 5.40
CA ALA A 318 -3.81 -10.12 6.59
C ALA A 318 -2.96 -9.03 7.27
N HIS A 319 -2.31 -8.18 6.47
CA HIS A 319 -1.57 -7.03 6.94
C HIS A 319 -2.47 -6.03 7.68
N HIS A 320 -3.69 -5.75 7.20
CA HIS A 320 -4.65 -4.90 7.93
C HIS A 320 -5.12 -5.50 9.24
N LEU A 321 -5.34 -6.81 9.27
CA LEU A 321 -5.77 -7.52 10.48
C LEU A 321 -4.64 -7.65 11.51
N PHE A 322 -3.40 -7.81 11.07
CA PHE A 322 -2.24 -8.14 11.91
C PHE A 322 -0.97 -7.40 11.47
N SER A 323 -1.02 -6.07 11.41
CA SER A 323 0.07 -5.25 10.85
C SER A 323 1.41 -5.35 11.57
N THR A 324 1.44 -5.80 12.82
CA THR A 324 2.69 -6.06 13.58
C THR A 324 3.36 -7.38 13.21
N MET A 325 2.74 -8.20 12.34
CA MET A 325 3.31 -9.44 11.83
C MET A 325 4.36 -9.13 10.77
N PRO A 326 5.56 -9.74 10.83
CA PRO A 326 6.55 -9.55 9.78
C PRO A 326 6.06 -10.07 8.42
N HIS A 327 6.25 -9.28 7.37
CA HIS A 327 5.88 -9.61 5.99
C HIS A 327 6.29 -11.03 5.52
N TYR A 328 7.43 -11.56 5.96
CA TYR A 328 7.89 -12.90 5.54
C TYR A 328 7.04 -14.06 6.09
N HIS A 329 6.12 -13.78 7.02
CA HIS A 329 5.11 -14.73 7.49
C HIS A 329 3.69 -14.42 7.00
N ALA A 330 3.48 -13.27 6.33
CA ALA A 330 2.15 -12.81 5.94
C ALA A 330 1.44 -13.80 5.02
N MET A 331 2.15 -14.43 4.08
CA MET A 331 1.54 -15.41 3.18
C MET A 331 1.09 -16.70 3.90
N GLU A 332 1.85 -17.15 4.89
CA GLU A 332 1.46 -18.28 5.73
C GLU A 332 0.21 -17.95 6.55
N ALA A 333 0.18 -16.76 7.15
CA ALA A 333 -0.98 -16.26 7.89
C ALA A 333 -2.22 -16.10 7.00
N THR A 334 -2.09 -15.50 5.81
CA THR A 334 -3.18 -15.37 4.84
C THR A 334 -3.81 -16.73 4.52
N LYS A 335 -2.99 -17.75 4.25
CA LYS A 335 -3.49 -19.12 3.99
C LYS A 335 -4.24 -19.70 5.18
N ALA A 336 -3.78 -19.43 6.40
CA ALA A 336 -4.40 -19.92 7.63
C ALA A 336 -5.76 -19.27 7.91
N ILE A 337 -5.92 -17.96 7.66
CA ILE A 337 -7.16 -17.23 7.97
C ILE A 337 -8.20 -17.27 6.85
N LYS A 338 -7.77 -17.46 5.59
CA LYS A 338 -8.67 -17.41 4.42
C LYS A 338 -9.89 -18.36 4.52
N PRO A 339 -9.78 -19.60 5.04
CA PRO A 339 -10.95 -20.46 5.24
C PRO A 339 -11.97 -19.91 6.25
N ILE A 340 -11.52 -19.15 7.25
CA ILE A 340 -12.38 -18.54 8.27
C ILE A 340 -13.02 -17.25 7.73
N LEU A 341 -12.25 -16.45 6.99
CA LEU A 341 -12.75 -15.24 6.36
C LEU A 341 -13.88 -15.53 5.35
N GLY A 342 -13.76 -16.63 4.58
CA GLY A 342 -14.79 -17.04 3.63
C GLY A 342 -15.13 -15.93 2.63
N GLU A 343 -16.41 -15.56 2.55
CA GLU A 343 -16.92 -14.53 1.65
C GLU A 343 -16.41 -13.10 1.94
N TYR A 344 -15.93 -12.86 3.18
CA TYR A 344 -15.34 -11.57 3.58
C TYR A 344 -13.92 -11.36 3.05
N TYR A 345 -13.26 -12.41 2.56
CA TYR A 345 -11.96 -12.27 1.90
C TYR A 345 -12.16 -11.88 0.44
N GLU A 346 -11.51 -10.79 0.02
CA GLU A 346 -11.52 -10.33 -1.36
C GLU A 346 -10.14 -10.46 -2.00
N PHE A 347 -10.10 -11.04 -3.18
CA PHE A 347 -8.89 -11.17 -3.98
C PHE A 347 -9.22 -10.94 -5.45
N ASP A 348 -8.50 -10.02 -6.08
CA ASP A 348 -8.61 -9.76 -7.50
C ASP A 348 -7.28 -9.99 -8.22
N GLY A 349 -7.21 -11.10 -8.97
CA GLY A 349 -6.08 -11.48 -9.82
C GLY A 349 -6.07 -10.78 -11.20
N THR A 350 -6.94 -9.79 -11.44
CA THR A 350 -6.88 -8.97 -12.65
C THR A 350 -5.52 -8.27 -12.71
N PRO A 351 -4.78 -8.30 -13.86
CA PRO A 351 -3.51 -7.61 -13.97
C PRO A 351 -3.58 -6.16 -13.50
N PHE A 352 -2.67 -5.74 -12.62
CA PHE A 352 -2.78 -4.48 -11.87
C PHE A 352 -3.05 -3.25 -12.76
N TYR A 353 -2.50 -3.18 -13.97
CA TYR A 353 -2.72 -2.07 -14.90
C TYR A 353 -4.14 -2.06 -15.50
N LYS A 354 -4.76 -3.22 -15.67
CA LYS A 354 -6.18 -3.34 -16.07
C LYS A 354 -7.09 -3.02 -14.88
N ALA A 355 -6.75 -3.50 -13.69
CA ALA A 355 -7.45 -3.15 -12.47
C ALA A 355 -7.43 -1.63 -12.23
N MET A 356 -6.26 -0.99 -12.35
CA MET A 356 -6.09 0.46 -12.22
C MET A 356 -7.02 1.24 -13.15
N TRP A 357 -7.09 0.85 -14.42
CA TRP A 357 -8.00 1.47 -15.37
C TRP A 357 -9.48 1.24 -15.01
N ARG A 358 -9.81 0.04 -14.53
CA ARG A 358 -11.16 -0.30 -14.07
C ARG A 358 -11.54 0.54 -12.85
N GLU A 359 -10.71 0.65 -11.82
CA GLU A 359 -11.05 1.44 -10.63
C GLU A 359 -11.19 2.93 -10.94
N ALA A 360 -10.33 3.47 -11.80
CA ALA A 360 -10.49 4.85 -12.28
C ALA A 360 -11.80 5.09 -13.06
N LYS A 361 -12.44 4.02 -13.55
CA LYS A 361 -13.71 4.07 -14.28
C LYS A 361 -14.92 3.77 -13.39
N GLU A 362 -14.81 2.81 -12.49
CA GLU A 362 -15.93 2.27 -11.71
C GLU A 362 -16.06 2.93 -10.32
N CYS A 363 -14.97 3.47 -9.77
CA CYS A 363 -14.89 4.01 -8.41
C CYS A 363 -14.77 5.55 -8.40
N LEU A 364 -15.82 6.25 -8.84
CA LEU A 364 -15.77 7.73 -8.94
C LEU A 364 -16.20 8.43 -7.64
N TYR A 365 -17.25 7.92 -7.03
CA TYR A 365 -17.83 8.45 -5.79
C TYR A 365 -18.57 7.31 -5.08
N VAL A 366 -18.96 7.53 -3.83
CA VAL A 366 -19.75 6.55 -3.05
C VAL A 366 -21.17 7.05 -2.73
N GLU A 367 -22.13 6.15 -2.74
CA GLU A 367 -23.54 6.40 -2.36
C GLU A 367 -24.11 5.18 -1.62
N PRO A 368 -25.11 5.35 -0.74
CA PRO A 368 -25.88 4.23 -0.23
C PRO A 368 -26.71 3.62 -1.36
N ASP A 369 -26.92 2.31 -1.32
CA ASP A 369 -27.86 1.64 -2.22
C ASP A 369 -29.29 1.75 -1.68
N GLU A 370 -30.29 1.52 -2.54
CA GLU A 370 -31.69 1.44 -2.11
C GLU A 370 -31.90 0.43 -0.98
N SER A 371 -31.18 -0.72 -1.02
CA SER A 371 -31.22 -1.77 0.00
C SER A 371 -30.44 -1.46 1.29
N THR A 372 -29.51 -0.50 1.23
CA THR A 372 -28.70 -0.03 2.37
C THR A 372 -29.00 1.41 2.79
N SER A 373 -30.04 2.01 2.22
CA SER A 373 -30.47 3.37 2.53
C SER A 373 -30.80 3.48 4.02
N GLY A 374 -30.14 4.43 4.70
CA GLY A 374 -30.26 4.63 6.15
C GLY A 374 -29.47 3.63 7.02
N LYS A 375 -28.71 2.71 6.44
CA LYS A 375 -27.86 1.74 7.16
C LYS A 375 -26.38 2.08 7.10
N GLY A 376 -25.99 3.34 6.93
CA GLY A 376 -24.58 3.78 6.99
C GLY A 376 -23.55 3.05 6.11
N VAL A 377 -23.97 2.33 5.07
CA VAL A 377 -23.11 1.56 4.15
C VAL A 377 -23.18 2.14 2.76
N PHE A 378 -22.00 2.42 2.20
CA PHE A 378 -21.80 3.12 0.95
C PHE A 378 -20.97 2.29 -0.01
N TRP A 379 -21.27 2.41 -1.30
CA TRP A 379 -20.62 1.66 -2.37
C TRP A 379 -20.18 2.58 -3.48
N TYR A 380 -19.09 2.22 -4.15
CA TYR A 380 -18.65 2.93 -5.33
C TYR A 380 -19.69 2.88 -6.46
N LYS A 381 -19.80 4.02 -7.17
CA LYS A 381 -20.65 4.23 -8.34
C LYS A 381 -19.89 5.08 -9.36
N ASN A 382 -20.38 5.04 -10.61
CA ASN A 382 -19.79 5.77 -11.73
C ASN A 382 -20.79 6.50 -12.65
N LYS A 383 -22.07 6.58 -12.28
CA LYS A 383 -23.13 7.19 -13.10
C LYS A 383 -23.53 8.57 -12.56
N TYR A 384 -23.16 9.62 -13.29
CA TYR A 384 -23.57 11.00 -12.94
C TYR A 384 -25.05 11.23 -13.14
#